data_AF-A0A959WD57-F1
#
_entry.id   AF-A0A959WD57-F1
#
_cell.length_a   1.000
_cell.length_b   1.000
_cell.length_c   1.000
_cell.angle_alpha   90.00
_cell.angle_beta   90.00
_cell.angle_gamma   90.00
#
_symmetry.space_group_name_H-M   'P 1'
#
loop_
_entity.id
_entity.type
_entity.pdbx_description
1 polymer ?
#
loop_
_entity_poly.entity_id
_entity_poly.type
_entity_poly.pdbx_seq_one_letter_code
_entity_poly.pdbx_strand_id
1 'polypeptide(L)' 'MTPLACRVLGHRPRFWAEGATLLWECDRDCSAGSSREYATAADAESYARALDREDRDDLGRRSIISLMPLRLLRRRG' A
#
# COMPACT_ATOMS: atom_id res chain seq x y z
N MET A 1 -5.00 -17.09 -2.11
CA MET A 1 -4.38 -17.05 -3.45
C MET A 1 -4.28 -15.59 -3.85
N THR A 2 -3.09 -15.04 -4.08
CA THR A 2 -2.96 -13.62 -4.45
C THR A 2 -3.48 -13.41 -5.88
N PRO A 3 -4.53 -12.57 -6.10
CA PRO A 3 -5.09 -12.33 -7.41
C PRO A 3 -4.07 -11.61 -8.30
N LEU A 4 -4.15 -11.84 -9.61
CA LEU A 4 -3.24 -11.26 -10.60
C LEU A 4 -3.21 -9.73 -10.53
N ALA A 5 -4.33 -9.10 -10.20
CA ALA A 5 -4.41 -7.66 -10.00
C ALA A 5 -3.42 -7.14 -8.95
N CYS A 6 -3.23 -7.85 -7.83
CA CYS A 6 -2.26 -7.45 -6.80
C CYS A 6 -0.80 -7.64 -7.25
N ARG A 7 -0.54 -8.59 -8.15
CA ARG A 7 0.80 -8.80 -8.70
C ARG A 7 1.16 -7.78 -9.78
N VAL A 8 0.20 -7.33 -10.57
CA VAL A 8 0.41 -6.40 -11.69
C VAL A 8 0.32 -4.94 -11.24
N LEU A 9 -0.62 -4.61 -10.35
CA LEU A 9 -0.92 -3.24 -9.92
C LEU A 9 -0.41 -2.93 -8.50
N GLY A 10 0.26 -3.88 -7.84
CA GLY A 10 0.60 -3.82 -6.41
C GLY A 10 -0.60 -4.12 -5.50
N HIS A 11 -0.39 -4.23 -4.19
CA HIS A 11 -1.49 -4.29 -3.23
C HIS A 11 -2.16 -2.91 -3.11
N ARG A 12 -3.45 -2.89 -2.76
CA ARG A 12 -4.18 -1.68 -2.38
C ARG A 12 -4.47 -1.73 -0.88
N PRO A 13 -3.50 -1.33 -0.03
CA PRO A 13 -3.68 -1.38 1.40
C PRO A 13 -4.68 -0.30 1.86
N ARG A 14 -5.66 -0.69 2.66
CA ARG A 14 -6.47 0.22 3.47
C ARG A 14 -6.01 0.11 4.90
N PHE A 15 -5.86 1.24 5.56
CA PHE A 15 -5.40 1.33 6.95
C PHE A 15 -6.52 1.87 7.83
N TRP A 16 -6.69 1.29 9.01
CA TRP A 16 -7.55 1.81 10.07
C TRP A 16 -6.95 1.47 11.43
N ALA A 17 -7.38 2.18 12.47
CA ALA A 17 -6.92 1.93 13.83
C ALA A 17 -8.08 1.39 14.68
N GLU A 18 -7.80 0.34 15.42
CA GLU A 18 -8.67 -0.21 16.46
C GLU A 18 -7.93 -0.05 17.79
N GLY A 19 -8.27 0.98 18.56
CA GLY A 19 -7.54 1.32 19.78
C GLY A 19 -6.06 1.55 19.50
N ALA A 20 -5.17 0.85 20.21
CA ALA A 20 -3.72 0.92 20.05
C ALA A 20 -3.17 0.05 18.91
N THR A 21 -4.04 -0.58 18.13
CA THR A 21 -3.66 -1.45 17.03
C THR A 21 -3.95 -0.78 15.69
N LEU A 22 -2.93 -0.63 14.86
CA LEU A 22 -3.09 -0.31 13.45
C LEU A 22 -3.35 -1.59 12.69
N LEU A 23 -4.39 -1.61 11.88
CA LEU A 23 -4.68 -2.72 10.98
C LEU A 23 -4.59 -2.24 9.55
N TRP A 24 -4.22 -3.16 8.67
CA TRP A 24 -4.39 -2.95 7.26
C TRP A 24 -4.80 -4.24 6.54
N GLU A 25 -5.61 -4.07 5.50
CA GLU A 25 -6.00 -5.13 4.59
C GLU A 25 -5.96 -4.62 3.16
N CYS A 26 -5.86 -5.56 2.22
CA CYS A 26 -5.98 -5.22 0.82
C CYS A 26 -7.45 -5.21 0.38
N ASP A 27 -7.91 -4.05 -0.08
CA ASP A 27 -9.28 -3.81 -0.62
C ASP A 27 -9.59 -4.70 -1.85
N ARG A 28 -8.58 -5.35 -2.46
CA ARG A 28 -8.71 -6.26 -3.60
C ARG A 28 -8.99 -7.72 -3.19
N ASP A 29 -9.48 -7.96 -1.97
CA ASP A 29 -9.87 -9.27 -1.43
C ASP A 29 -8.77 -10.35 -1.56
N CYS A 30 -7.50 -9.96 -1.51
CA CYS A 30 -6.39 -10.89 -1.72
C CYS A 30 -5.90 -11.60 -0.45
N SER A 31 -6.63 -11.43 0.65
CA SER A 31 -6.25 -11.88 2.00
C SER A 31 -4.88 -11.37 2.48
N ALA A 32 -4.33 -10.33 1.85
CA ALA A 32 -3.12 -9.69 2.34
C ALA A 32 -3.52 -8.62 3.34
N GLY A 33 -2.96 -8.69 4.54
CA GLY A 33 -3.20 -7.75 5.61
C GLY A 33 -2.30 -8.07 6.78
N SER A 34 -2.14 -7.12 7.68
CA SER A 34 -1.44 -7.32 8.94
C SER A 34 -1.91 -6.31 9.98
N SER A 35 -1.61 -6.61 11.23
CA SER A 35 -1.83 -5.71 12.35
C SER A 35 -0.50 -5.32 12.97
N ARG A 36 -0.42 -4.10 13.49
CA ARG A 36 0.73 -3.59 14.22
C ARG A 36 0.26 -2.88 15.47
N GLU A 37 0.80 -3.27 16.60
CA GLU A 37 0.46 -2.69 17.89
C GLU A 37 1.40 -1.52 18.21
N TYR A 38 0.83 -0.47 18.78
CA TYR A 38 1.50 0.76 19.17
C TYR A 38 1.31 1.02 20.65
N ALA A 39 2.12 1.92 21.21
CA ALA A 39 2.07 2.22 22.64
C ALA A 39 0.78 2.95 23.05
N THR A 40 0.14 3.68 22.13
CA THR A 40 -1.09 4.42 22.41
C THR A 40 -2.07 4.36 21.24
N ALA A 41 -3.36 4.54 21.53
CA ALA A 41 -4.39 4.63 20.50
C ALA A 41 -4.20 5.83 19.57
N ALA A 42 -3.82 6.98 20.13
CA ALA A 42 -3.56 8.18 19.36
C ALA A 42 -2.45 7.99 18.32
N ASP A 43 -1.43 7.21 18.66
CA ASP A 43 -0.33 6.89 17.74
C ASP A 43 -0.83 6.02 16.58
N ALA A 44 -1.56 4.93 16.89
CA ALA A 44 -2.16 4.06 15.87
C ALA A 44 -3.13 4.83 14.94
N GLU A 45 -4.00 5.69 15.49
CA GLU A 45 -4.92 6.52 14.72
C GLU A 45 -4.21 7.54 13.81
N SER A 46 -3.15 8.17 14.32
CA SER A 46 -2.36 9.13 13.57
C SER A 46 -1.65 8.45 12.38
N TYR A 47 -1.05 7.27 12.61
CA TYR A 47 -0.43 6.48 11.55
C TYR A 47 -1.46 5.96 10.54
N ALA A 48 -2.63 5.49 10.98
CA ALA A 48 -3.70 5.04 10.08
C ALA A 48 -4.13 6.16 9.14
N ARG A 49 -4.32 7.38 9.65
CA ARG A 49 -4.69 8.55 8.84
C ARG A 49 -3.58 9.02 7.91
N ALA A 50 -2.33 8.98 8.36
CA ALA A 50 -1.20 9.35 7.52
C ALA A 50 -1.08 8.40 6.32
N LEU A 51 -1.15 7.08 6.58
CA LEU A 51 -1.01 6.05 5.56
C LEU A 51 -2.21 5.99 4.59
N ASP A 52 -3.46 6.15 5.05
CA ASP A 52 -4.62 6.24 4.15
C ASP A 52 -4.54 7.46 3.22
N ARG A 53 -4.00 8.58 3.70
CA ARG A 53 -3.80 9.78 2.86
C ARG A 53 -2.70 9.57 1.82
N GLU A 54 -1.54 9.06 2.22
CA GLU A 54 -0.41 8.82 1.30
C GLU A 54 -0.75 7.76 0.25
N ASP A 55 -1.45 6.68 0.60
CA ASP A 55 -1.88 5.66 -0.36
C ASP A 55 -2.82 6.22 -1.43
N ARG A 56 -3.79 7.07 -1.04
CA ARG A 56 -4.70 7.72 -1.99
C ARG A 56 -3.96 8.66 -2.94
N ASP A 57 -2.94 9.36 -2.47
CA ASP A 57 -2.10 10.24 -3.30
C ASP A 57 -1.17 9.43 -4.23
N ASP A 58 -0.51 8.39 -3.71
CA ASP A 58 0.39 7.53 -4.51
C ASP A 58 -0.38 6.74 -5.58
N LEU A 59 -1.59 6.24 -5.29
CA LEU A 59 -2.45 5.58 -6.30
C LEU A 59 -2.85 6.53 -7.44
N GLY A 60 -3.08 7.81 -7.12
CA GLY A 60 -3.34 8.86 -8.12
C GLY A 60 -2.09 9.22 -8.94
N ARG A 61 -0.91 9.15 -8.32
CA ARG A 61 0.36 9.60 -8.90
C ARG A 61 1.13 8.52 -9.65
N ARG A 62 0.95 7.24 -9.29
CA ARG A 62 1.73 6.11 -9.82
C ARG A 62 1.02 5.30 -10.90
N SER A 63 -0.22 5.66 -11.25
CA SER A 63 -0.98 5.06 -12.34
C SER A 63 -0.51 5.47 -13.75
N ILE A 64 0.50 6.35 -13.88
CA ILE A 64 1.02 6.80 -15.19
C ILE A 64 2.53 6.49 -15.40
N ILE A 65 3.30 6.17 -14.35
CA ILE A 65 4.78 6.08 -14.46
C ILE A 65 5.32 4.62 -14.53
N SER A 66 4.51 3.59 -14.35
CA SER A 66 5.01 2.20 -14.36
C SER A 66 5.05 1.51 -15.74
N LEU A 67 5.00 2.27 -16.85
CA LEU A 67 5.12 1.71 -18.21
C LEU A 67 6.39 2.12 -18.97
N MET A 68 7.41 2.69 -18.32
CA MET A 68 8.74 2.73 -18.94
C MET A 68 9.54 1.49 -18.53
N PRO A 69 9.69 0.48 -19.41
CA PRO A 69 10.59 -0.62 -19.13
C PRO A 69 12.02 -0.07 -19.03
N LEU A 70 12.62 -0.20 -17.86
CA LEU A 70 14.06 0.04 -17.60
C LEU A 70 14.99 -0.92 -18.40
N ARG A 71 14.51 -1.53 -19.48
CA ARG A 71 15.25 -2.47 -20.33
C ARG A 71 16.05 -1.82 -21.46
N LEU A 72 16.24 -0.49 -21.43
CA LEU A 72 17.05 0.22 -22.42
C LEU A 72 18.41 0.73 -21.91
N LEU A 73 18.75 0.54 -20.62
CA LEU A 73 20.07 0.91 -20.11
C LEU A 73 21.07 -0.27 -20.08
N ARG A 74 20.98 -1.18 -21.05
CA ARG A 74 22.00 -2.23 -21.22
C ARG A 74 22.11 -2.71 -22.67
N ARG A 75 22.57 -1.84 -23.58
CA ARG A 75 23.43 -2.19 -24.71
C ARG A 75 23.91 -0.95 -25.48
N ARG A 76 25.25 -0.84 -25.60
CA ARG A 76 26.08 -0.01 -26.51
C ARG A 76 26.10 1.50 -26.21
N GLY A 77 27.25 2.12 -25.98
CA GLY A 77 28.65 1.65 -26.07
C GLY A 77 29.61 2.59 -25.37
#